data_AF-A0A2T5EXM0-F1
#
_entry.id   AF-A0A2T5EXM0-F1
#
_cell.length_a   1.000
_cell.length_b   1.000
_cell.length_c   1.000
_cell.angle_alpha   90.00
_cell.angle_beta   90.00
_cell.angle_gamma   90.00
#
_symmetry.space_group_name_H-M   'P 1'
#
loop_
_entity.id
_entity.type
_entity.pdbx_description
1 polymer ?
#
loop_
_entity_poly.entity_id
_entity_poly.type
_entity_poly.pdbx_seq_one_letter_code
_entity_poly.pdbx_strand_id
1 'polypeptide(L)'
;MAFVSDNKEEILAVIDGWTGKLSYDLLLEKLQAELGLKRKPSRFTLQKHDEIKHAFDLKKDELRLKKSAAIEDAKLLLESGDKLSVLISNLGNDDTTIAELIKQVEKLENDNERLSSENKRLSSKNDILLERFVRWQHNLQKMDNVDLNKLVSTIDDGLPAKYSE
;
A
#
# COMPACT_ATOMS: atom_id res chain seq x y z
N MET A 1 3.92 22.00 24.58
CA MET A 1 5.03 21.41 25.35
C MET A 1 4.64 20.12 26.07
N ALA A 2 3.34 19.82 26.25
CA ALA A 2 2.89 18.59 26.93
C ALA A 2 3.15 17.29 26.13
N PHE A 3 2.94 17.29 24.81
CA PHE A 3 3.03 16.08 23.97
C PHE A 3 4.27 15.20 24.19
N VAL A 4 5.47 15.77 24.18
CA VAL A 4 6.70 14.97 24.34
C VAL A 4 6.92 14.54 25.78
N SER A 5 6.49 15.35 26.76
CA SER A 5 6.58 14.99 28.17
C SER A 5 5.63 13.85 28.51
N ASP A 6 4.41 13.88 27.95
CA ASP A 6 3.35 12.92 28.26
C ASP A 6 3.58 11.56 27.57
N ASN A 7 4.21 11.56 26.38
CA ASN A 7 4.42 10.35 25.57
C ASN A 7 5.91 9.96 25.48
N LYS A 8 6.74 10.46 26.40
CA LYS A 8 8.20 10.29 26.35
C LYS A 8 8.62 8.82 26.31
N GLU A 9 8.08 8.02 27.21
CA GLU A 9 8.43 6.60 27.36
C GLU A 9 7.99 5.79 26.14
N GLU A 10 6.82 6.09 25.57
CA GLU A 10 6.31 5.44 24.36
C GLU A 10 7.15 5.78 23.13
N ILE A 11 7.58 7.04 23.00
CA ILE A 11 8.49 7.46 21.92
C ILE A 11 9.82 6.69 22.00
N LEU A 12 10.37 6.53 23.20
CA LEU A 12 11.61 5.77 23.41
C LEU A 12 11.40 4.28 23.09
N ALA A 13 10.31 3.67 23.55
CA ALA A 13 9.99 2.28 23.26
C ALA A 13 9.83 2.01 21.75
N VAL A 14 9.20 2.93 21.01
CA VAL A 14 9.05 2.83 19.55
C VAL A 14 10.41 2.93 18.84
N ILE A 15 11.31 3.79 19.32
CA ILE A 15 12.68 3.89 18.80
C ILE A 15 13.46 2.60 19.09
N ASP A 16 13.40 2.09 20.32
CA ASP A 16 14.14 0.89 20.72
C ASP A 16 13.67 -0.36 19.98
N GLY A 17 12.37 -0.48 19.70
CA GLY A 17 11.77 -1.55 18.91
C GLY A 17 11.91 -1.41 17.40
N TRP A 18 12.55 -0.35 16.89
CA TRP A 18 12.56 -0.06 15.46
C TRP A 18 13.38 -1.07 14.66
N THR A 19 12.81 -1.55 13.55
CA THR A 19 13.47 -2.44 12.59
C THR A 19 13.45 -1.83 11.19
N GLY A 20 14.51 -2.05 10.41
CA GLY A 20 14.62 -1.53 9.05
C GLY A 20 15.10 -0.07 8.96
N LYS A 21 14.61 0.67 7.96
CA LYS A 21 15.05 2.05 7.69
C LYS A 21 14.48 3.00 8.75
N LEU A 22 15.36 3.58 9.58
CA LEU A 22 14.98 4.59 10.57
C LEU A 22 15.16 6.01 9.99
N SER A 23 14.05 6.75 9.89
CA SER A 23 14.02 8.19 9.57
C SER A 23 13.03 8.91 10.48
N TYR A 24 13.22 10.22 10.68
CA TYR A 24 12.29 11.03 11.47
C TYR A 24 10.87 11.02 10.87
N ASP A 25 10.73 11.00 9.55
CA ASP A 25 9.42 10.99 8.90
C ASP A 25 8.66 9.69 9.17
N LEU A 26 9.37 8.54 9.11
CA LEU A 26 8.78 7.24 9.41
C LEU A 26 8.44 7.10 10.89
N LEU A 27 9.33 7.60 11.78
CA LEU A 27 9.07 7.64 13.21
C LEU A 27 7.80 8.45 13.52
N LEU A 28 7.65 9.62 12.90
CA LEU A 28 6.47 10.47 13.08
C LEU A 28 5.18 9.84 12.54
N GLU A 29 5.26 9.11 11.43
CA GLU A 29 4.13 8.35 10.89
C GLU A 29 3.71 7.21 11.83
N LYS A 30 4.68 6.48 12.37
CA LYS A 30 4.42 5.40 13.33
C LYS A 30 3.83 5.95 14.62
N LEU A 31 4.42 7.01 15.18
CA LEU A 31 3.88 7.69 16.36
C LEU A 31 2.48 8.25 16.11
N GLN A 32 2.19 8.76 14.90
CA GLN A 32 0.84 9.21 14.56
C GLN A 32 -0.17 8.05 14.60
N ALA A 33 0.18 6.90 14.03
CA ALA A 33 -0.68 5.72 14.00
C ALA A 33 -0.88 5.14 15.41
N GLU A 34 0.18 5.05 16.20
CA GLU A 34 0.19 4.40 17.52
C GLU A 34 -0.52 5.26 18.59
N LEU A 35 -0.38 6.59 18.52
CA LEU A 35 -1.01 7.54 19.44
C LEU A 35 -2.37 8.07 18.96
N GLY A 36 -2.87 7.61 17.81
CA GLY A 36 -4.15 8.05 17.24
C GLY A 36 -4.22 9.57 16.96
N LEU A 37 -3.09 10.20 16.65
CA LEU A 37 -3.01 11.65 16.52
C LEU A 37 -3.63 12.12 15.19
N LYS A 38 -4.49 13.14 15.26
CA LYS A 38 -5.11 13.75 14.06
C LYS A 38 -4.08 14.38 13.11
N ARG A 39 -2.87 14.70 13.57
CA ARG A 39 -1.79 15.31 12.78
C ARG A 39 -0.43 14.72 13.18
N LYS A 40 0.48 14.65 12.22
CA LYS A 40 1.89 14.29 12.43
C LYS A 40 2.54 15.26 13.44
N PRO A 41 3.21 14.76 14.49
CA PRO A 41 3.98 15.61 15.39
C PRO A 41 5.10 16.35 14.63
N SER A 42 5.55 17.49 15.16
CA SER A 42 6.64 18.24 14.53
C SER A 42 7.99 17.61 14.84
N ARG A 43 8.77 17.31 13.80
CA ARG A 43 10.16 16.83 13.90
C ARG A 43 11.02 17.70 14.81
N PHE A 44 10.85 19.02 14.74
CA PHE A 44 11.58 19.97 15.56
C PHE A 44 11.31 19.78 17.06
N THR A 45 10.10 19.33 17.41
CA THR A 45 9.71 19.10 18.80
C THR A 45 10.41 17.86 19.38
N LEU A 46 10.61 16.81 18.58
CA LEU A 46 11.39 15.63 19.00
C LEU A 46 12.89 15.94 19.12
N GLN A 47 13.45 16.70 18.17
CA GLN A 47 14.88 17.05 18.16
C GLN A 47 15.32 18.00 19.26
N LYS A 48 14.39 18.80 19.79
CA LYS A 48 14.66 19.72 20.91
C LYS A 48 14.91 18.96 22.23
N HIS A 49 14.47 17.71 22.34
CA HIS A 49 14.66 16.90 23.54
C HIS A 49 15.87 15.99 23.34
N ASP A 50 16.94 16.27 24.08
CA ASP A 50 18.23 15.60 23.91
C ASP A 50 18.13 14.08 24.08
N GLU A 51 17.29 13.60 25.00
CA GLU A 51 17.11 12.16 25.23
C GLU A 51 16.56 11.40 24.02
N ILE A 52 15.52 11.95 23.37
CA ILE A 52 14.91 11.33 22.18
C ILE A 52 15.90 11.38 21.01
N LYS A 53 16.64 12.48 20.89
CA LYS A 53 17.69 12.63 19.88
C LYS A 53 18.78 11.58 20.10
N HIS A 54 19.26 11.41 21.33
CA HIS A 54 20.28 10.42 21.67
C HIS A 54 19.79 9.00 21.41
N ALA A 55 18.57 8.65 21.82
CA ALA A 55 17.99 7.34 21.54
C ALA A 55 17.88 7.08 20.03
N PHE A 56 17.44 8.09 19.25
CA PHE A 56 17.35 7.98 17.80
C PHE A 56 18.72 7.76 17.14
N ASP A 57 19.74 8.53 17.54
CA ASP A 57 21.09 8.44 16.97
C ASP A 57 21.74 7.09 17.33
N LEU A 58 21.63 6.65 18.60
CA LEU A 58 22.08 5.33 19.05
C LEU A 58 21.43 4.20 18.24
N LYS A 59 20.10 4.25 18.09
CA LYS A 59 19.37 3.22 17.34
C LYS A 59 19.78 3.20 15.87
N LYS A 60 19.96 4.37 15.28
CA LYS A 60 20.38 4.50 13.88
C LYS A 60 21.76 3.89 13.63
N ASP A 61 22.69 4.08 14.57
CA ASP A 61 24.02 3.49 14.48
C ASP A 61 24.00 1.99 14.75
N GLU A 62 23.19 1.51 15.70
CA GLU A 62 22.95 0.06 15.90
C GLU A 62 22.45 -0.61 14.60
N LEU A 63 21.45 0.00 13.94
CA LEU A 63 20.89 -0.53 12.69
C LEU A 63 21.92 -0.52 11.54
N ARG A 64 22.83 0.47 11.51
CA ARG A 64 23.94 0.51 10.55
C ARG A 64 24.95 -0.59 10.80
N LEU A 65 25.35 -0.81 12.05
CA LEU A 65 26.30 -1.85 12.42
C LEU A 65 25.74 -3.25 12.13
N LYS A 66 24.46 -3.50 12.43
CA LYS A 66 23.79 -4.75 12.05
C LYS A 66 23.76 -4.95 10.55
N LYS A 67 23.52 -3.88 9.78
CA LYS A 67 23.57 -3.94 8.31
C LYS A 67 24.98 -4.27 7.82
N SER A 68 26.03 -3.63 8.34
CA SER A 68 27.40 -3.92 7.92
C SER A 68 27.84 -5.33 8.32
N ALA A 69 27.47 -5.79 9.52
CA ALA A 69 27.76 -7.16 9.97
C ALA A 69 27.05 -8.19 9.08
N ALA A 70 25.76 -7.99 8.78
CA ALA A 70 25.03 -8.88 7.86
C ALA A 70 25.61 -8.88 6.43
N ILE A 71 26.15 -7.74 5.98
CA ILE A 71 26.86 -7.65 4.69
C ILE A 71 28.18 -8.44 4.75
N GLU A 72 28.94 -8.31 5.83
CA GLU A 72 30.21 -9.04 6.00
C GLU A 72 29.97 -10.55 6.15
N ASP A 73 28.97 -10.98 6.92
CA ASP A 73 28.56 -12.38 7.03
C ASP A 73 28.10 -12.93 5.67
N ALA A 74 27.30 -12.16 4.91
CA ALA A 74 26.90 -12.54 3.56
C ALA A 74 28.11 -12.65 2.62
N LYS A 75 29.09 -11.76 2.75
CA LYS A 75 30.33 -11.77 1.99
C LYS A 75 31.17 -13.02 2.31
N LEU A 76 31.35 -13.35 3.59
CA LEU A 76 32.04 -14.57 4.04
C LEU A 76 31.32 -15.85 3.56
N LEU A 77 29.98 -15.85 3.56
CA LEU A 77 29.17 -16.97 3.03
C LEU A 77 29.21 -17.10 1.50
N LEU A 78 29.49 -16.01 0.79
CA LEU A 78 29.68 -16.02 -0.67
C LEU A 78 31.11 -16.42 -1.04
N GLU A 79 32.09 -16.02 -0.23
CA GLU A 79 33.51 -16.36 -0.39
C GLU A 79 33.82 -17.83 -0.07
N SER A 80 32.91 -18.56 0.59
CA SER A 80 33.10 -19.99 0.94
C SER A 80 32.99 -20.96 -0.25
N GLY A 81 33.04 -20.49 -1.50
CA GLY A 81 33.30 -21.26 -2.73
C GLY A 81 32.18 -22.19 -3.24
N ASP A 82 31.56 -22.95 -2.34
CA ASP A 82 30.67 -24.06 -2.70
C ASP A 82 29.33 -23.56 -3.24
N LYS A 83 28.77 -22.48 -2.68
CA LYS A 83 27.52 -21.88 -3.18
C LYS A 83 27.70 -21.22 -4.53
N LEU A 84 28.85 -20.58 -4.79
CA LEU A 84 29.11 -19.97 -6.09
C LEU A 84 29.24 -21.04 -7.17
N SER A 85 29.93 -22.15 -6.84
CA SER A 85 30.02 -23.32 -7.72
C SER A 85 28.65 -23.93 -7.99
N VAL A 86 27.79 -24.08 -6.97
CA VAL A 86 26.42 -24.60 -7.11
C VAL A 86 25.53 -23.66 -7.93
N LEU A 87 25.64 -22.34 -7.73
CA LEU A 87 24.89 -21.35 -8.51
C LEU A 87 25.33 -21.33 -9.98
N ILE A 88 26.64 -21.46 -10.25
CA ILE A 88 27.18 -21.58 -11.61
C ILE A 88 26.68 -22.88 -12.27
N SER A 89 26.63 -23.99 -11.55
CA SER A 89 26.07 -25.25 -12.09
C SER A 89 24.56 -25.18 -12.32
N ASN A 90 23.81 -24.45 -11.49
CA ASN A 90 22.37 -24.25 -11.65
C ASN A 90 22.03 -23.29 -12.81
N LEU A 91 22.89 -22.30 -13.07
CA LEU A 91 22.87 -21.48 -14.30
C LEU A 91 23.28 -22.29 -15.54
N GLY A 92 23.86 -23.48 -15.38
CA GLY A 92 24.12 -24.37 -16.53
C GLY A 92 22.87 -24.97 -17.18
N ASN A 93 21.66 -24.70 -16.65
CA ASN A 93 20.38 -25.26 -17.11
C ASN A 93 19.49 -24.22 -17.87
N ASP A 94 20.10 -23.10 -18.27
CA ASP A 94 19.48 -21.87 -18.75
C ASP A 94 18.45 -22.05 -19.88
N ASP A 95 18.65 -22.95 -20.84
CA ASP A 95 17.76 -23.07 -22.01
C ASP A 95 16.33 -23.51 -21.64
N THR A 96 16.19 -24.39 -20.64
CA THR A 96 14.86 -24.86 -20.19
C THR A 96 14.16 -23.84 -19.28
N THR A 97 14.94 -23.13 -18.46
CA THR A 97 14.41 -22.11 -17.55
C THR A 97 13.98 -20.85 -18.33
N ILE A 98 14.76 -20.44 -19.32
CA ILE A 98 14.42 -19.34 -20.23
C ILE A 98 13.14 -19.67 -21.01
N ALA A 99 13.00 -20.90 -21.52
CA ALA A 99 11.80 -21.31 -22.25
C ALA A 99 10.52 -21.26 -21.39
N GLU A 100 10.56 -21.73 -20.15
CA GLU A 100 9.39 -21.68 -19.26
C GLU A 100 9.05 -20.25 -18.82
N LEU A 101 10.07 -19.40 -18.61
CA LEU A 101 9.86 -17.97 -18.34
C LEU A 101 9.23 -17.23 -19.52
N ILE A 102 9.66 -17.50 -20.75
CA ILE A 102 9.05 -16.93 -21.97
C ILE A 102 7.57 -17.33 -22.05
N LYS A 103 7.27 -18.62 -21.88
CA LYS A 103 5.89 -19.13 -21.89
C LYS A 103 5.00 -18.48 -20.83
N GLN A 104 5.56 -18.23 -19.65
CA GLN A 104 4.84 -17.56 -18.58
C GLN A 104 4.57 -16.07 -18.90
N VAL A 105 5.53 -15.38 -19.53
CA VAL A 105 5.35 -13.99 -20.00
C VAL A 105 4.25 -13.93 -21.06
N GLU A 106 4.27 -14.81 -22.07
CA GLU A 106 3.24 -14.87 -23.11
C GLU A 106 1.84 -15.10 -22.51
N LYS A 107 1.73 -15.99 -21.51
CA LYS A 107 0.45 -16.23 -20.82
C LYS A 107 -0.06 -14.97 -20.12
N LEU A 108 0.82 -14.27 -19.39
CA LEU A 108 0.45 -13.05 -18.67
C LEU A 108 0.04 -11.92 -19.62
N GLU A 109 0.73 -11.79 -20.76
CA GLU A 109 0.38 -10.82 -21.80
C GLU A 109 -1.01 -11.08 -22.37
N ASN A 110 -1.33 -12.34 -22.70
CA ASN A 110 -2.65 -12.74 -23.19
C ASN A 110 -3.76 -12.47 -22.16
N ASP A 111 -3.52 -12.78 -20.89
CA ASP A 111 -4.49 -12.51 -19.82
C ASP A 111 -4.72 -11.01 -19.64
N ASN A 112 -3.67 -10.20 -19.77
CA ASN A 112 -3.77 -8.75 -19.66
C ASN A 112 -4.58 -8.16 -20.84
N GLU A 113 -4.36 -8.64 -22.07
CA GLU A 113 -5.13 -8.23 -23.24
C GLU A 113 -6.63 -8.58 -23.09
N ARG A 114 -6.93 -9.79 -22.59
CA ARG A 114 -8.30 -10.23 -22.31
C ARG A 114 -8.97 -9.34 -21.26
N LEU A 115 -8.31 -9.09 -20.12
CA LEU A 115 -8.84 -8.25 -19.04
C LEU A 115 -9.04 -6.80 -19.50
N SER A 116 -8.10 -6.26 -20.27
CA SER A 116 -8.20 -4.93 -20.86
C SER A 116 -9.40 -4.82 -21.80
N SER A 117 -9.61 -5.82 -22.66
CA SER A 117 -10.76 -5.89 -23.56
C SER A 117 -12.09 -5.99 -22.80
N GLU A 118 -12.13 -6.77 -21.72
CA GLU A 118 -13.31 -6.88 -20.88
C GLU A 118 -13.62 -5.57 -20.15
N ASN A 119 -12.61 -4.92 -19.58
CA ASN A 119 -12.75 -3.59 -18.96
C ASN A 119 -13.29 -2.57 -19.97
N LYS A 120 -12.76 -2.55 -21.19
CA LYS A 120 -13.25 -1.66 -22.25
C LYS A 120 -14.73 -1.92 -22.55
N ARG A 121 -15.12 -3.19 -22.69
CA ARG A 121 -16.52 -3.58 -22.92
C ARG A 121 -17.44 -3.18 -21.77
N LEU A 122 -17.01 -3.40 -20.52
CA LEU A 122 -17.79 -3.05 -19.32
C LEU A 122 -17.92 -1.53 -19.19
N SER A 123 -16.86 -0.79 -19.45
CA SER A 123 -16.88 0.68 -19.48
C SER A 123 -17.89 1.18 -20.51
N SER A 124 -17.85 0.69 -21.76
CA SER A 124 -18.82 1.10 -22.78
C SER A 124 -20.27 0.76 -22.41
N LYS A 125 -20.49 -0.39 -21.74
CA LYS A 125 -21.83 -0.73 -21.21
C LYS A 125 -22.26 0.24 -20.12
N ASN A 126 -21.35 0.62 -19.23
CA ASN A 126 -21.61 1.59 -18.18
C ASN A 126 -21.98 2.95 -18.77
N ASP A 127 -21.22 3.43 -19.76
CA ASP A 127 -21.49 4.69 -20.46
C ASP A 127 -22.90 4.71 -21.07
N ILE A 128 -23.29 3.62 -21.74
CA ILE A 128 -24.64 3.48 -22.33
C ILE A 128 -25.73 3.48 -21.24
N LEU A 129 -25.49 2.81 -20.11
CA LEU A 129 -26.45 2.76 -19.00
C LEU A 129 -26.58 4.12 -18.32
N LEU A 130 -25.49 4.84 -18.11
CA LEU A 130 -25.48 6.20 -17.60
C LEU A 130 -26.24 7.14 -18.53
N GLU A 131 -26.03 7.04 -19.84
CA GLU A 131 -26.78 7.83 -20.81
C GLU A 131 -28.29 7.55 -20.74
N ARG A 132 -28.67 6.26 -20.66
CA ARG A 132 -30.08 5.86 -20.50
C ARG A 132 -30.67 6.40 -19.20
N PHE A 133 -29.93 6.32 -18.11
CA PHE A 133 -30.34 6.83 -16.81
C PHE A 133 -30.59 8.34 -16.85
N VAL A 134 -29.67 9.12 -17.43
CA VAL A 134 -29.84 10.57 -17.60
C VAL A 134 -31.08 10.90 -18.44
N ARG A 135 -31.30 10.17 -19.56
CA ARG A 135 -32.50 10.36 -20.39
C ARG A 135 -33.79 10.05 -19.62
N TRP A 136 -33.80 8.97 -18.83
CA TRP A 136 -34.94 8.63 -17.98
C TRP A 136 -35.20 9.67 -16.90
N GLN A 137 -34.15 10.12 -16.20
CA GLN A 137 -34.27 11.20 -15.22
C GLN A 137 -34.87 12.46 -15.85
N HIS A 138 -34.34 12.90 -17.00
CA HIS A 138 -34.86 14.05 -17.74
C HIS A 138 -36.34 13.89 -18.12
N ASN A 139 -36.75 12.71 -18.60
CA ASN A 139 -38.14 12.45 -18.93
C ASN A 139 -39.04 12.44 -17.69
N LEU A 140 -38.57 11.88 -16.56
CA LEU A 140 -39.25 11.89 -15.27
C LEU A 140 -39.50 13.32 -14.77
N GLN A 141 -38.54 14.24 -14.93
CA GLN A 141 -38.75 15.64 -14.51
C GLN A 141 -39.89 16.33 -15.27
N LYS A 142 -40.26 15.83 -16.46
CA LYS A 142 -41.32 16.39 -17.31
C LYS A 142 -42.70 15.81 -17.03
N MET A 143 -42.82 14.83 -16.13
CA MET A 143 -44.09 14.24 -15.75
C MET A 143 -44.71 15.03 -14.59
N ASP A 144 -46.01 15.31 -14.67
CA ASP A 144 -46.74 16.00 -13.61
C ASP A 144 -46.73 15.15 -12.32
N ASN A 145 -46.53 15.80 -11.16
CA ASN A 145 -46.47 15.21 -9.81
C ASN A 145 -45.22 14.36 -9.48
N VAL A 146 -44.11 14.48 -10.23
CA VAL A 146 -42.82 13.85 -9.88
C VAL A 146 -41.89 14.85 -9.17
N ASP A 147 -41.52 14.57 -7.92
CA ASP A 147 -40.49 15.34 -7.18
C ASP A 147 -39.18 14.55 -7.11
N LEU A 148 -38.17 15.04 -7.83
CA LEU A 148 -36.85 14.41 -7.91
C LEU A 148 -36.07 14.50 -6.60
N ASN A 149 -36.31 15.51 -5.77
CA ASN A 149 -35.58 15.66 -4.51
C ASN A 149 -35.91 14.52 -3.57
N LYS A 150 -37.16 14.04 -3.60
CA LYS A 150 -37.62 12.86 -2.87
C LYS A 150 -37.09 11.55 -3.46
N LEU A 151 -36.87 11.50 -4.78
CA LEU A 151 -36.32 10.32 -5.47
C LEU A 151 -34.82 10.15 -5.23
N VAL A 152 -34.07 11.26 -5.20
CA VAL A 152 -32.62 11.25 -4.94
C VAL A 152 -32.30 10.70 -3.55
N SER A 153 -33.15 10.94 -2.55
CA SER A 153 -32.94 10.41 -1.19
C SER A 153 -33.06 8.88 -1.09
N THR A 154 -33.64 8.20 -2.09
CA THR A 154 -33.87 6.75 -2.10
C THR A 154 -33.19 6.06 -3.28
N ILE A 155 -32.22 6.70 -3.93
CA ILE A 155 -31.63 6.20 -5.19
C ILE A 155 -30.68 5.02 -4.96
N ASP A 156 -30.07 4.97 -3.77
CA ASP A 156 -29.19 3.88 -3.32
C ASP A 156 -29.96 2.77 -2.62
N ASP A 157 -31.25 2.97 -2.36
CA ASP A 157 -32.11 1.93 -1.81
C ASP A 157 -32.36 0.88 -2.88
N GLY A 158 -32.11 -0.39 -2.54
CA GLY A 158 -32.39 -1.51 -3.43
C GLY A 158 -33.86 -1.49 -3.88
N LEU A 159 -34.12 -1.96 -5.11
CA LEU A 159 -35.48 -2.06 -5.63
C LEU A 159 -36.39 -2.77 -4.61
N PRO A 160 -37.61 -2.25 -4.34
CA PRO A 160 -38.53 -2.92 -3.43
C PRO A 160 -38.77 -4.35 -3.92
N ALA A 161 -38.86 -5.29 -2.96
CA ALA A 161 -39.12 -6.69 -3.28
C ALA A 161 -40.34 -6.77 -4.20
N LYS A 162 -40.23 -7.52 -5.31
CA LYS A 162 -41.37 -7.74 -6.21
C LYS A 162 -42.53 -8.25 -5.36
N TYR A 163 -43.63 -7.51 -5.38
CA TYR A 163 -44.86 -7.93 -4.70
C TYR A 163 -45.13 -9.37 -5.09
N SER A 164 -45.11 -10.26 -4.10
CA SER A 164 -45.54 -11.63 -4.26
C SER A 164 -47.06 -11.58 -4.31
N GLU A 165 -47.64 -11.71 -5.50
CA GLU A 165 -49.05 -12.10 -5.66
C GLU A 165 -49.22 -13.57 -5.28
#